data_AF-A0A3S0H5P4-F1
#
_entry.id   AF-A0A3S0H5P4-F1
#
_cell.length_a   1.000
_cell.length_b   1.000
_cell.length_c   1.000
_cell.angle_alpha   90.00
_cell.angle_beta   90.00
_cell.angle_gamma   90.00
#
_symmetry.space_group_name_H-M   'P 1'
#
loop_
_entity.id
_entity.type
_entity.pdbx_description
1 polymer ?
#
loop_
_entity_poly.entity_id
_entity_poly.type
_entity_poly.pdbx_seq_one_letter_code
_entity_poly.pdbx_strand_id
1 'polypeptide(L)'
;MPSVNRLLHPSEAAKRLGVSAKALRLYEQRGLVEPGRTEAGWRAYGQEEMDRAAEIVALRALGLSLAQVKRVLEGDSQGLEPTLAAHQAALEAQLRQLARTVEKVRGLRSDLMQGRAPTVDELMNLQAPLREVRVAFELPWPWGGELFELRDIRSLNYIIGPLGSGKTRLAHSLAEALPNAAMLALERLEDDGVTAAKSRMDSDPILKSRVDEAISWLVEDGANSSDALVVLLAGLEADGPDALVVDMIEQGLDHATQEALIAWLRRRGANARPLFMLTRSCAILDLSAVGPDETIILCPANHSPPMQVAPYPGAPGYEAVATCLASPEVRARTAGVVAWRPSSGRLQSLTP
;
A
#
# COMPACT_ATOMS: atom_id res chain seq x y z
N MET A 1 -38.80 -0.24 -24.24
CA MET A 1 -39.15 0.41 -22.95
C MET A 1 -38.04 1.38 -22.62
N PRO A 2 -38.32 2.65 -22.26
CA PRO A 2 -37.25 3.53 -21.83
C PRO A 2 -36.75 3.00 -20.48
N SER A 3 -35.49 2.60 -20.43
CA SER A 3 -34.79 2.27 -19.19
C SER A 3 -34.92 3.47 -18.27
N VAL A 4 -35.63 3.30 -17.14
CA VAL A 4 -35.67 4.29 -16.06
C VAL A 4 -34.23 4.64 -15.75
N ASN A 5 -33.82 5.88 -16.01
CA ASN A 5 -32.46 6.35 -15.80
C ASN A 5 -32.23 6.38 -14.28
N ARG A 6 -31.87 5.22 -13.72
CA ARG A 6 -31.77 5.02 -12.27
C ARG A 6 -30.53 5.77 -11.81
N LEU A 7 -30.78 6.90 -11.15
CA LEU A 7 -29.75 7.67 -10.47
C LEU A 7 -29.22 6.85 -9.29
N LEU A 8 -27.91 6.67 -9.24
CA LEU A 8 -27.20 5.96 -8.18
C LEU A 8 -26.64 6.96 -7.17
N HIS A 9 -26.74 6.62 -5.89
CA HIS A 9 -26.01 7.34 -4.85
C HIS A 9 -24.51 7.01 -4.92
N PRO A 10 -23.63 7.87 -4.35
CA PRO A 10 -22.18 7.70 -4.46
C PRO A 10 -21.67 6.33 -3.98
N SER A 11 -22.26 5.77 -2.92
CA SER A 11 -21.90 4.45 -2.40
C SER A 11 -22.28 3.31 -3.35
N GLU A 12 -23.43 3.41 -4.01
CA GLU A 12 -23.90 2.40 -4.98
C GLU A 12 -23.09 2.48 -6.28
N ALA A 13 -22.82 3.70 -6.77
CA ALA A 13 -21.94 3.94 -7.90
C ALA A 13 -20.52 3.40 -7.66
N ALA A 14 -19.93 3.73 -6.51
CA ALA A 14 -18.60 3.27 -6.10
C ALA A 14 -18.53 1.74 -6.06
N LYS A 15 -19.53 1.10 -5.43
CA LYS A 15 -19.62 -0.37 -5.37
C LYS A 15 -19.71 -1.01 -6.74
N ARG A 16 -20.50 -0.44 -7.67
CA ARG A 16 -20.68 -0.97 -9.02
C ARG A 16 -19.41 -0.83 -9.88
N LEU A 17 -18.64 0.22 -9.64
CA LEU A 17 -17.37 0.50 -10.34
C LEU A 17 -16.16 -0.17 -9.69
N GLY A 18 -16.31 -0.76 -8.51
CA GLY A 18 -15.19 -1.36 -7.77
C GLY A 18 -14.19 -0.31 -7.25
N VAL A 19 -14.63 0.91 -6.97
CA VAL A 19 -13.80 1.99 -6.42
C VAL A 19 -14.35 2.49 -5.10
N SER A 20 -13.57 3.31 -4.37
CA SER A 20 -14.06 3.98 -3.18
C SER A 20 -14.94 5.19 -3.52
N ALA A 21 -15.86 5.56 -2.62
CA ALA A 21 -16.61 6.81 -2.75
C ALA A 21 -15.69 8.05 -2.71
N LYS A 22 -14.50 7.90 -2.11
CA LYS A 22 -13.44 8.90 -2.12
C LYS A 22 -12.87 9.09 -3.53
N ALA A 23 -12.64 8.00 -4.28
CA ALA A 23 -12.20 8.07 -5.67
C ALA A 23 -13.19 8.84 -6.56
N LEU A 24 -14.50 8.60 -6.42
CA LEU A 24 -15.51 9.35 -7.18
C LEU A 24 -15.49 10.86 -6.87
N ARG A 25 -15.29 11.24 -5.60
CA ARG A 25 -15.13 12.66 -5.22
C ARG A 25 -13.86 13.26 -5.82
N LEU A 26 -12.78 12.48 -5.88
CA LEU A 26 -11.55 12.91 -6.50
C LEU A 26 -11.74 13.15 -8.01
N TYR A 27 -12.49 12.28 -8.71
CA TYR A 27 -12.81 12.48 -10.13
C TYR A 27 -13.60 13.76 -10.36
N GLU A 28 -14.60 14.05 -9.52
CA GLU A 28 -15.33 15.31 -9.55
C GLU A 28 -14.42 16.52 -9.27
N GLN A 29 -13.57 16.46 -8.25
CA GLN A 29 -12.63 17.53 -7.91
C GLN A 29 -11.64 17.83 -9.04
N ARG A 30 -11.28 16.83 -9.84
CA ARG A 30 -10.42 16.98 -11.03
C ARG A 30 -11.18 17.32 -12.30
N GLY A 31 -12.51 17.49 -12.23
CA GLY A 31 -13.36 17.82 -13.37
C GLY A 31 -13.46 16.70 -14.40
N LEU A 32 -13.28 15.44 -13.98
CA LEU A 32 -13.35 14.27 -14.85
C LEU A 32 -14.77 13.69 -14.96
N VAL A 33 -15.57 13.85 -13.90
CA VAL A 33 -16.98 13.45 -13.81
C VAL A 33 -17.75 14.57 -13.14
N GLU A 34 -18.88 14.98 -13.72
CA GLU A 34 -19.78 15.96 -13.12
C GLU A 34 -21.06 15.25 -12.66
N PRO A 35 -21.18 14.87 -11.37
CA PRO A 35 -22.38 14.20 -10.91
C PRO A 35 -23.57 15.16 -10.91
N GLY A 36 -24.72 14.68 -11.39
CA GLY A 36 -26.00 15.30 -11.12
C GLY A 36 -26.28 15.43 -9.62
N ARG A 37 -27.31 16.21 -9.25
CA ARG A 37 -27.72 16.38 -7.85
C ARG A 37 -29.21 16.08 -7.68
N THR A 38 -29.55 15.36 -6.62
CA THR A 38 -30.95 15.19 -6.18
C THR A 38 -31.54 16.51 -5.71
N GLU A 39 -32.86 16.60 -5.57
CA GLU A 39 -33.54 17.78 -5.01
C GLU A 39 -33.01 18.17 -3.61
N ALA A 40 -32.58 17.19 -2.82
CA ALA A 40 -31.98 17.42 -1.49
C ALA A 40 -30.47 17.80 -1.55
N GLY A 41 -29.91 18.04 -2.74
CA GLY A 41 -28.54 18.51 -2.94
C GLY A 41 -27.44 17.43 -2.94
N TRP A 42 -27.80 16.15 -2.75
CA TRP A 42 -26.86 15.02 -2.78
C TRP A 42 -26.41 14.68 -4.19
N ARG A 43 -25.16 14.22 -4.35
CA ARG A 43 -24.61 13.70 -5.61
C ARG A 43 -25.42 12.48 -6.09
N ALA A 44 -25.69 12.44 -7.38
CA ALA A 44 -26.40 11.40 -8.08
C ALA A 44 -25.67 11.09 -9.39
N TYR A 45 -25.51 9.80 -9.71
CA TYR A 45 -24.82 9.34 -10.91
C TYR A 45 -25.82 8.64 -11.82
N GLY A 46 -26.10 9.23 -12.99
CA GLY A 46 -26.88 8.60 -14.04
C GLY A 46 -26.01 7.71 -14.93
N GLN A 47 -26.57 7.25 -16.04
CA GLN A 47 -25.87 6.35 -16.94
C GLN A 47 -24.61 7.00 -17.55
N GLU A 48 -24.69 8.26 -17.97
CA GLU A 48 -23.56 8.99 -18.58
C GLU A 48 -22.39 9.15 -17.61
N GLU A 49 -22.66 9.53 -16.36
CA GLU A 49 -21.61 9.67 -15.36
C GLU A 49 -21.00 8.32 -14.98
N MET A 50 -21.80 7.25 -14.99
CA MET A 50 -21.32 5.89 -14.73
C MET A 50 -20.42 5.37 -15.86
N ASP A 51 -20.78 5.63 -17.12
CA ASP A 51 -19.98 5.24 -18.28
C ASP A 51 -18.66 6.01 -18.30
N ARG A 52 -18.71 7.32 -18.03
CA ARG A 52 -17.51 8.16 -17.89
C ARG A 52 -16.61 7.69 -16.75
N ALA A 53 -17.18 7.38 -15.59
CA ALA A 53 -16.44 6.87 -14.44
C ALA A 53 -15.83 5.49 -14.73
N ALA A 54 -16.52 4.61 -15.46
CA ALA A 54 -15.98 3.32 -15.86
C ALA A 54 -14.76 3.45 -16.78
N GLU A 55 -14.81 4.40 -17.73
CA GLU A 55 -13.68 4.71 -18.62
C GLU A 55 -12.47 5.22 -17.82
N ILE A 56 -12.69 6.14 -16.87
CA ILE A 56 -11.64 6.63 -15.96
C ILE A 56 -11.04 5.48 -15.16
N VAL A 57 -11.86 4.57 -14.62
CA VAL A 57 -11.39 3.41 -13.85
C VAL A 57 -10.53 2.50 -14.72
N ALA A 58 -10.92 2.24 -15.96
CA ALA A 58 -10.15 1.42 -16.89
C ALA A 58 -8.79 2.06 -17.21
N LEU A 59 -8.75 3.36 -17.51
CA LEU A 59 -7.50 4.07 -17.79
C LEU A 59 -6.61 4.17 -16.54
N ARG A 60 -7.18 4.34 -15.35
CA ARG A 60 -6.45 4.29 -14.08
C ARG A 60 -5.85 2.91 -13.81
N ALA A 61 -6.57 1.84 -14.15
CA ALA A 61 -6.07 0.48 -14.01
C ALA A 61 -4.87 0.18 -14.93
N LEU A 62 -4.73 0.91 -16.04
CA LEU A 62 -3.54 0.86 -16.91
C LEU A 62 -2.35 1.65 -16.35
N GLY A 63 -2.54 2.42 -15.27
CA GLY A 63 -1.47 3.17 -14.60
C GLY A 63 -1.36 4.65 -14.99
N LEU A 64 -2.35 5.19 -15.72
CA LEU A 64 -2.36 6.61 -16.09
C LEU A 64 -2.60 7.51 -14.86
N SER A 65 -1.93 8.66 -14.82
CA SER A 65 -2.27 9.75 -13.89
C SER A 65 -3.63 10.36 -14.25
N LEU A 66 -4.33 11.00 -13.30
CA LEU A 66 -5.64 11.61 -13.59
C LEU A 66 -5.55 12.72 -14.65
N ALA A 67 -4.42 13.43 -14.76
CA ALA A 67 -4.20 14.38 -15.84
C ALA A 67 -4.01 13.68 -17.20
N GLN A 68 -3.29 12.56 -17.27
CA GLN A 68 -3.19 11.75 -18.49
C GLN A 68 -4.55 11.17 -18.89
N VAL A 69 -5.32 10.66 -17.92
CA VAL A 69 -6.70 10.22 -18.14
C VAL A 69 -7.50 11.36 -18.74
N LYS A 70 -7.45 12.57 -18.17
CA LYS A 70 -8.15 13.74 -18.71
C LYS A 70 -7.80 13.99 -20.19
N ARG A 71 -6.50 14.00 -20.53
CA ARG A 71 -6.02 14.20 -21.90
C ARG A 71 -6.55 13.15 -22.88
N VAL A 72 -6.48 11.87 -22.51
CA VAL A 72 -7.02 10.77 -23.33
C VAL A 72 -8.51 10.95 -23.56
N LEU A 73 -9.24 11.31 -22.50
CA LEU A 73 -10.68 11.54 -22.55
C LEU A 73 -11.08 12.81 -23.33
N GLU A 74 -10.15 13.73 -23.56
CA GLU A 74 -10.28 14.94 -24.40
C GLU A 74 -9.79 14.69 -25.85
N GLY A 75 -9.32 13.48 -26.16
CA GLY A 75 -8.88 13.06 -27.50
C GLY A 75 -7.36 13.08 -27.73
N ASP A 76 -6.56 13.46 -26.73
CA ASP A 76 -5.10 13.39 -26.79
C ASP A 76 -4.58 12.02 -26.32
N SER A 77 -4.26 11.16 -27.28
CA SER A 77 -3.77 9.79 -27.04
C SER A 77 -2.25 9.69 -26.88
N GLN A 78 -1.49 10.80 -26.88
CA GLN A 78 -0.03 10.73 -26.82
C GLN A 78 0.51 10.07 -25.53
N GLY A 79 -0.24 10.13 -24.43
CA GLY A 79 0.11 9.43 -23.18
C GLY A 79 -0.32 7.97 -23.11
N LEU A 80 -1.18 7.50 -24.03
CA LEU A 80 -1.80 6.18 -23.93
C LEU A 80 -0.88 5.05 -24.46
N GLU A 81 -0.17 5.29 -25.57
CA GLU A 81 0.68 4.27 -26.19
C GLU A 81 1.81 3.80 -25.26
N PRO A 82 2.63 4.68 -24.64
CA PRO A 82 3.71 4.24 -23.77
C PRO A 82 3.20 3.47 -22.55
N THR A 83 2.04 3.85 -22.02
CA THR A 83 1.39 3.14 -20.91
C THR A 83 0.89 1.76 -21.33
N LEU A 84 0.28 1.64 -22.51
CA LEU A 84 -0.11 0.35 -23.07
C LEU A 84 1.09 -0.56 -23.36
N ALA A 85 2.20 0.00 -23.88
CA ALA A 85 3.44 -0.74 -24.09
C ALA A 85 4.04 -1.27 -22.78
N ALA A 86 4.07 -0.44 -21.72
CA ALA A 86 4.49 -0.87 -20.39
C ALA A 86 3.57 -1.97 -19.81
N HIS A 87 2.25 -1.81 -19.98
CA HIS A 87 1.27 -2.81 -19.55
C HIS A 87 1.44 -4.14 -20.30
N GLN A 88 1.66 -4.08 -21.63
CA GLN A 88 1.97 -5.25 -22.45
C GLN A 88 3.22 -5.96 -21.95
N ALA A 89 4.32 -5.23 -21.71
CA ALA A 89 5.56 -5.82 -21.21
C ALA A 89 5.37 -6.52 -19.85
N ALA A 90 4.54 -5.96 -18.96
CA ALA A 90 4.18 -6.57 -17.69
C ALA A 90 3.36 -7.87 -17.89
N LEU A 91 2.36 -7.87 -18.78
CA LEU A 91 1.58 -9.06 -19.12
C LEU A 91 2.45 -10.15 -19.75
N GLU A 92 3.39 -9.80 -20.63
CA GLU A 92 4.34 -10.75 -21.20
C GLU A 92 5.27 -11.36 -20.14
N ALA A 93 5.68 -10.58 -19.13
CA ALA A 93 6.44 -11.10 -17.99
C ALA A 93 5.62 -12.09 -17.15
N GLN A 94 4.34 -11.80 -16.92
CA GLN A 94 3.40 -12.72 -16.26
C GLN A 94 3.22 -14.00 -17.08
N LEU A 95 3.05 -13.89 -18.40
CA LEU A 95 2.97 -15.05 -19.31
C LEU A 95 4.20 -15.94 -19.19
N ARG A 96 5.41 -15.35 -19.23
CA ARG A 96 6.67 -16.10 -19.03
C ARG A 96 6.70 -16.81 -17.68
N GLN A 97 6.21 -16.16 -16.62
CA GLN A 97 6.15 -16.79 -15.30
C GLN A 97 5.16 -17.94 -15.25
N LEU A 98 3.96 -17.75 -15.80
CA LEU A 98 2.94 -18.79 -15.86
C LEU A 98 3.42 -19.99 -16.66
N ALA A 99 4.10 -19.75 -17.78
CA ALA A 99 4.72 -20.81 -18.60
C ALA A 99 5.74 -21.62 -17.78
N ARG A 100 6.61 -20.95 -17.00
CA ARG A 100 7.54 -21.64 -16.10
C ARG A 100 6.82 -22.50 -15.05
N THR A 101 5.74 -22.00 -14.45
CA THR A 101 4.93 -22.77 -13.50
C THR A 101 4.31 -24.00 -14.16
N VAL A 102 3.76 -23.85 -15.37
CA VAL A 102 3.20 -24.97 -16.13
C VAL A 102 4.27 -26.04 -16.42
N GLU A 103 5.48 -25.65 -16.81
CA GLU A 103 6.58 -26.60 -17.03
C GLU A 103 6.98 -27.34 -15.76
N LYS A 104 7.05 -26.66 -14.61
CA LYS A 104 7.27 -27.33 -13.31
C LYS A 104 6.20 -28.36 -13.01
N VAL A 105 4.92 -28.00 -13.21
CA VAL A 105 3.79 -28.93 -13.04
C VAL A 105 3.90 -30.13 -13.98
N ARG A 106 4.29 -29.92 -15.25
CA ARG A 106 4.52 -31.01 -16.20
C ARG A 106 5.64 -31.95 -15.75
N GLY A 107 6.75 -31.40 -15.26
CA GLY A 107 7.86 -32.17 -14.70
C GLY A 107 7.41 -33.07 -13.55
N LEU A 108 6.75 -32.50 -12.54
CA LEU A 108 6.29 -33.27 -11.38
C LEU A 108 5.24 -34.33 -11.74
N ARG A 109 4.36 -34.04 -12.71
CA ARG A 109 3.45 -35.06 -13.25
C ARG A 109 4.20 -36.21 -13.91
N SER A 110 5.27 -35.94 -14.65
CA SER A 110 6.11 -36.98 -15.26
C SER A 110 6.84 -37.81 -14.20
N ASP A 111 7.41 -37.17 -13.18
CA ASP A 111 8.11 -37.87 -12.09
C ASP A 111 7.15 -38.80 -11.31
N LEU A 112 5.92 -38.34 -11.05
CA LEU A 112 4.86 -39.16 -10.46
C LEU A 112 4.52 -40.38 -11.33
N MET A 113 4.45 -40.24 -12.65
CA MET A 113 4.21 -41.37 -13.56
C MET A 113 5.39 -42.36 -13.57
N GLN A 114 6.60 -41.92 -13.22
CA GLN A 114 7.79 -42.76 -13.07
C GLN A 114 7.96 -43.34 -11.66
N GLY A 115 6.97 -43.13 -10.77
CA GLY A 115 6.98 -43.66 -9.41
C GLY A 115 7.83 -42.85 -8.42
N ARG A 116 8.30 -41.65 -8.79
CA ARG A 116 8.94 -40.73 -7.84
C ARG A 116 7.90 -39.81 -7.25
N ALA A 117 7.69 -39.91 -5.94
CA ALA A 117 6.84 -38.97 -5.23
C ALA A 117 7.57 -37.61 -5.13
N PRO A 118 6.89 -36.49 -5.45
CA PRO A 118 7.46 -35.17 -5.28
C PRO A 118 7.65 -34.88 -3.80
N THR A 119 8.76 -34.24 -3.46
CA THR A 119 9.04 -33.77 -2.11
C THR A 119 8.08 -32.64 -1.71
N VAL A 120 7.94 -32.40 -0.40
CA VAL A 120 7.15 -31.27 0.10
C VAL A 120 7.69 -29.95 -0.46
N ASP A 121 9.02 -29.80 -0.57
CA ASP A 121 9.65 -28.60 -1.13
C ASP A 121 9.32 -28.39 -2.62
N GLU A 122 9.27 -29.47 -3.41
CA GLU A 122 8.87 -29.41 -4.82
C GLU A 122 7.39 -29.02 -4.97
N LEU A 123 6.52 -29.51 -4.08
CA LEU A 123 5.10 -29.15 -4.04
C LEU A 123 4.89 -27.70 -3.58
N MET A 124 5.65 -27.20 -2.60
CA MET A 124 5.60 -25.80 -2.18
C MET A 124 6.05 -24.85 -3.29
N ASN A 125 7.07 -25.25 -4.06
CA ASN A 125 7.56 -24.50 -5.22
C ASN A 125 6.60 -24.42 -6.42
N LEU A 126 5.47 -25.16 -6.39
CA LEU A 126 4.38 -25.06 -7.37
C LEU A 126 3.38 -23.94 -7.06
N GLN A 127 3.12 -23.69 -5.77
CA GLN A 127 2.10 -22.75 -5.29
C GLN A 127 2.66 -21.37 -5.00
N ALA A 128 3.97 -21.25 -4.77
CA ALA A 128 4.59 -19.97 -4.50
C ALA A 128 4.32 -18.98 -5.65
N PRO A 129 3.66 -17.83 -5.39
CA PRO A 129 4.01 -16.63 -6.15
C PRO A 129 5.52 -16.48 -6.03
N LEU A 130 6.17 -15.91 -7.05
CA LEU A 130 7.60 -15.59 -6.96
C LEU A 130 7.84 -14.82 -5.64
N ARG A 131 8.52 -15.49 -4.68
CA ARG A 131 8.84 -15.06 -3.31
C ARG A 131 7.69 -15.18 -2.28
N GLU A 132 7.55 -16.34 -1.64
CA GLU A 132 7.05 -16.38 -0.26
C GLU A 132 8.14 -15.80 0.66
N VAL A 133 8.21 -14.48 0.76
CA VAL A 133 8.99 -13.88 1.84
C VAL A 133 8.20 -14.13 3.12
N ARG A 134 8.78 -14.91 4.02
CA ARG A 134 8.29 -15.13 5.37
C ARG A 134 9.26 -14.45 6.33
N VAL A 135 8.73 -13.88 7.39
CA VAL A 135 9.55 -13.31 8.45
C VAL A 135 9.02 -13.77 9.80
N ALA A 136 9.92 -14.21 10.65
CA ALA A 136 9.60 -14.63 12.01
C ALA A 136 10.70 -14.19 12.97
N PHE A 137 10.31 -13.62 14.11
CA PHE A 137 11.22 -13.17 15.16
C PHE A 137 10.47 -13.03 16.49
N GLU A 138 11.22 -13.03 17.59
CA GLU A 138 10.66 -12.74 18.92
C GLU A 138 10.34 -11.25 19.01
N LEU A 139 9.11 -10.93 19.40
CA LEU A 139 8.67 -9.54 19.51
C LEU A 139 9.42 -8.83 20.64
N PRO A 140 9.94 -7.62 20.38
CA PRO A 140 10.58 -6.82 21.42
C PRO A 140 9.53 -6.34 22.44
N TRP A 141 10.00 -5.67 23.50
CA TRP A 141 9.10 -4.87 24.34
C TRP A 141 8.27 -3.91 23.46
N PRO A 142 6.93 -3.78 23.63
CA PRO A 142 6.15 -4.13 24.81
C PRO A 142 5.52 -5.54 24.82
N TRP A 143 5.79 -6.40 23.84
CA TRP A 143 5.07 -7.67 23.64
C TRP A 143 5.67 -8.89 24.35
N GLY A 144 6.79 -8.71 25.05
CA GLY A 144 7.31 -9.74 25.96
C GLY A 144 7.92 -10.98 25.31
N GLY A 145 8.45 -10.89 24.09
CA GLY A 145 9.20 -11.99 23.46
C GLY A 145 8.36 -13.03 22.73
N GLU A 146 7.04 -12.82 22.59
CA GLU A 146 6.20 -13.74 21.81
C GLU A 146 6.65 -13.83 20.35
N LEU A 147 6.59 -15.02 19.76
CA LEU A 147 6.97 -15.23 18.37
C LEU A 147 5.96 -14.53 17.45
N PHE A 148 6.45 -13.56 16.67
CA PHE A 148 5.70 -12.99 15.57
C PHE A 148 6.08 -13.71 14.28
N GLU A 149 5.06 -14.08 13.50
CA GLU A 149 5.23 -14.66 12.18
C GLU A 149 4.34 -13.93 11.19
N LEU A 150 4.93 -13.46 10.11
CA LEU A 150 4.20 -12.90 8.97
C LEU A 150 4.48 -13.75 7.73
N ARG A 151 3.42 -14.44 7.29
CA ARG A 151 3.37 -15.19 6.04
C ARG A 151 2.76 -14.33 4.95
N ASP A 152 3.04 -14.66 3.69
CA ASP A 152 2.46 -14.02 2.51
C ASP A 152 2.66 -12.50 2.46
N ILE A 153 3.89 -12.04 2.71
CA ILE A 153 4.24 -10.61 2.64
C ILE A 153 3.84 -10.06 1.27
N ARG A 154 3.01 -9.02 1.29
CA ARG A 154 2.49 -8.39 0.07
C ARG A 154 3.41 -7.30 -0.45
N SER A 155 3.09 -6.73 -1.61
CA SER A 155 3.86 -5.60 -2.15
C SER A 155 3.74 -4.37 -1.24
N LEU A 156 2.56 -4.14 -0.65
CA LEU A 156 2.31 -3.04 0.29
C LEU A 156 1.81 -3.57 1.64
N ASN A 157 2.52 -3.22 2.72
CA ASN A 157 2.22 -3.68 4.08
C ASN A 157 2.13 -2.46 5.00
N TYR A 158 0.92 -2.13 5.45
CA TYR A 158 0.66 -1.01 6.35
C TYR A 158 0.89 -1.43 7.80
N ILE A 159 1.70 -0.67 8.54
CA ILE A 159 1.86 -0.82 9.98
C ILE A 159 1.15 0.35 10.65
N ILE A 160 0.13 0.04 11.44
CA ILE A 160 -0.71 1.05 12.08
C ILE A 160 -0.95 0.71 13.55
N GLY A 161 -1.10 1.76 14.36
CA GLY A 161 -1.42 1.60 15.77
C GLY A 161 -1.36 2.94 16.50
N PRO A 162 -2.01 3.06 17.66
CA PRO A 162 -2.00 4.28 18.46
C PRO A 162 -0.59 4.65 18.92
N LEU A 163 -0.44 5.85 19.47
CA LEU A 163 0.82 6.29 20.06
C LEU A 163 1.21 5.33 21.20
N GLY A 164 2.47 4.92 21.27
CA GLY A 164 2.95 4.01 22.31
C GLY A 164 2.59 2.53 22.13
N SER A 165 1.95 2.13 21.02
CA SER A 165 1.62 0.72 20.72
C SER A 165 2.83 -0.19 20.43
N GLY A 166 4.02 0.38 20.26
CA GLY A 166 5.22 -0.36 19.88
C GLY A 166 5.50 -0.45 18.38
N LYS A 167 4.61 0.05 17.51
CA LYS A 167 4.74 -0.06 16.03
C LYS A 167 6.13 0.28 15.44
N THR A 168 6.82 1.30 15.96
CA THR A 168 8.18 1.64 15.50
C THR A 168 9.17 0.51 15.81
N ARG A 169 9.05 -0.15 16.96
CA ARG A 169 9.90 -1.30 17.31
C ARG A 169 9.60 -2.51 16.44
N LEU A 170 8.33 -2.74 16.10
CA LEU A 170 7.98 -3.76 15.11
C LEU A 170 8.63 -3.46 13.76
N ALA A 171 8.59 -2.21 13.31
CA ALA A 171 9.20 -1.79 12.06
C ALA A 171 10.72 -2.02 12.04
N HIS A 172 11.43 -1.67 13.11
CA HIS A 172 12.86 -1.98 13.25
C HIS A 172 13.12 -3.49 13.21
N SER A 173 12.34 -4.27 13.97
CA SER A 173 12.51 -5.74 14.00
C SER A 173 12.25 -6.38 12.63
N LEU A 174 11.30 -5.84 11.86
CA LEU A 174 11.07 -6.24 10.46
C LEU A 174 12.28 -5.91 9.57
N ALA A 175 12.85 -4.71 9.70
CA ALA A 175 14.02 -4.31 8.92
C ALA A 175 15.26 -5.17 9.24
N GLU A 176 15.40 -5.63 10.49
CA GLU A 176 16.49 -6.51 10.91
C GLU A 176 16.28 -7.98 10.50
N ALA A 177 15.05 -8.46 10.57
CA ALA A 177 14.74 -9.87 10.30
C ALA A 177 14.52 -10.18 8.82
N LEU A 178 14.16 -9.19 7.99
CA LEU A 178 13.96 -9.38 6.56
C LEU A 178 15.31 -9.45 5.83
N PRO A 179 15.49 -10.40 4.88
CA PRO A 179 16.72 -10.50 4.09
C PRO A 179 16.99 -9.21 3.33
N ASN A 180 18.18 -8.63 3.51
CA ASN A 180 18.64 -7.45 2.78
C ASN A 180 17.60 -6.31 2.76
N ALA A 181 16.92 -6.09 3.89
CA ALA A 181 15.98 -4.99 4.04
C ALA A 181 16.70 -3.70 4.45
N ALA A 182 16.14 -2.57 4.04
CA ALA A 182 16.61 -1.26 4.48
C ALA A 182 15.47 -0.45 5.12
N MET A 183 15.82 0.35 6.12
CA MET A 183 14.90 1.25 6.77
C MET A 183 15.09 2.69 6.28
N LEU A 184 14.00 3.32 5.83
CA LEU A 184 13.92 4.75 5.57
C LEU A 184 13.27 5.42 6.79
N ALA A 185 14.11 5.77 7.76
CA ALA A 185 13.68 6.36 9.02
C ALA A 185 13.40 7.88 8.87
N LEU A 186 12.92 8.53 9.94
CA LEU A 186 12.50 9.94 9.91
C LEU A 186 13.66 10.91 9.71
N GLU A 187 14.87 10.51 10.10
CA GLU A 187 16.14 11.24 9.97
C GLU A 187 16.44 11.58 8.50
N ARG A 188 15.82 10.87 7.54
CA ARG A 188 15.90 11.23 6.11
C ARG A 188 15.48 12.67 5.83
N LEU A 189 14.59 13.24 6.66
CA LEU A 189 14.05 14.59 6.50
C LEU A 189 14.89 15.67 7.21
N GLU A 190 15.91 15.27 7.96
CA GLU A 190 16.89 16.20 8.54
C GLU A 190 17.85 16.69 7.44
N ASP A 191 18.54 17.81 7.68
CA ASP A 191 19.38 18.47 6.68
C ASP A 191 20.44 17.53 6.07
N ASP A 192 21.04 16.67 6.90
CA ASP A 192 22.01 15.66 6.47
C ASP A 192 21.36 14.59 5.57
N GLY A 193 20.14 14.17 5.89
CA GLY A 193 19.37 13.20 5.10
C GLY A 193 18.96 13.74 3.74
N VAL A 194 18.48 14.99 3.69
CA VAL A 194 18.16 15.69 2.43
C VAL A 194 19.40 15.83 1.55
N THR A 195 20.52 16.23 2.16
CA THR A 195 21.80 16.39 1.45
C THR A 195 22.32 15.06 0.92
N ALA A 196 22.25 13.99 1.72
CA ALA A 196 22.67 12.64 1.31
C ALA A 196 21.83 12.10 0.14
N ALA A 197 20.51 12.33 0.15
CA ALA A 197 19.62 11.93 -0.94
C ALA A 197 19.97 12.65 -2.26
N LYS A 198 20.18 13.97 -2.20
CA LYS A 198 20.59 14.79 -3.35
C LYS A 198 21.94 14.32 -3.90
N SER A 199 22.95 14.14 -3.04
CA SER A 199 24.28 13.65 -3.44
C SER A 199 24.22 12.26 -4.08
N ARG A 200 23.34 11.36 -3.60
CA ARG A 200 23.12 10.05 -4.22
C ARG A 200 22.51 10.17 -5.63
N MET A 201 21.50 11.01 -5.81
CA MET A 201 20.91 11.25 -7.12
C MET A 201 21.90 11.91 -8.09
N ASP A 202 22.78 12.78 -7.60
CA ASP A 202 23.80 13.42 -8.45
C ASP A 202 24.90 12.43 -8.87
N SER A 203 25.16 11.39 -8.07
CA SER A 203 26.16 10.35 -8.37
C SER A 203 25.59 9.15 -9.15
N ASP A 204 24.26 8.97 -9.18
CA ASP A 204 23.57 7.91 -9.92
C ASP A 204 22.52 8.50 -10.89
N PRO A 205 22.89 8.74 -12.15
CA PRO A 205 21.98 9.29 -13.16
C PRO A 205 20.76 8.39 -13.46
N ILE A 206 20.88 7.07 -13.26
CA ILE A 206 19.77 6.13 -13.50
C ILE A 206 18.73 6.30 -12.39
N LEU A 207 19.18 6.33 -11.13
CA LEU A 207 18.32 6.64 -9.99
C LEU A 207 17.64 7.99 -10.17
N LYS A 208 18.40 9.02 -10.58
CA LYS A 208 17.85 10.35 -10.83
C LYS A 208 16.72 10.32 -11.87
N SER A 209 16.92 9.62 -12.99
CA SER A 209 15.88 9.46 -14.02
C SER A 209 14.61 8.81 -13.47
N ARG A 210 14.73 7.73 -12.69
CA ARG A 210 13.57 7.05 -12.08
C ARG A 210 12.83 7.95 -11.09
N VAL A 211 13.56 8.72 -10.29
CA VAL A 211 12.96 9.68 -9.35
C VAL A 211 12.25 10.81 -10.11
N ASP A 212 12.88 11.37 -11.14
CA ASP A 212 12.30 12.46 -11.94
C ASP A 212 11.02 11.99 -12.68
N GLU A 213 11.02 10.77 -13.22
CA GLU A 213 9.84 10.12 -13.80
C GLU A 213 8.72 9.91 -12.77
N ALA A 214 9.08 9.45 -11.55
CA ALA A 214 8.14 9.28 -10.47
C ALA A 214 7.52 10.62 -10.04
N ILE A 215 8.33 11.67 -9.86
CA ILE A 215 7.89 13.03 -9.51
C ILE A 215 6.95 13.55 -10.59
N SER A 216 7.33 13.43 -11.88
CA SER A 216 6.52 13.89 -12.99
C SER A 216 5.12 13.27 -12.95
N TRP A 217 5.03 11.94 -12.80
CA TRP A 217 3.74 11.26 -12.69
C TRP A 217 2.94 11.69 -11.46
N LEU A 218 3.61 11.85 -10.30
CA LEU A 218 2.96 12.27 -9.06
C LEU A 218 2.37 13.67 -9.18
N VAL A 219 3.12 14.61 -9.77
CA VAL A 219 2.67 15.98 -10.02
C VAL A 219 1.50 16.00 -11.00
N GLU A 220 1.54 15.17 -12.05
CA GLU A 220 0.38 14.98 -12.94
C GLU A 220 -0.84 14.39 -12.19
N ASP A 221 -0.62 13.55 -11.18
CA ASP A 221 -1.67 13.05 -10.29
C ASP A 221 -2.03 14.05 -9.17
N GLY A 222 -1.47 15.27 -9.20
CA GLY A 222 -1.79 16.40 -8.33
C GLY A 222 -0.99 16.49 -7.04
N ALA A 223 0.15 15.81 -6.94
CA ALA A 223 1.12 16.03 -5.88
C ALA A 223 1.79 17.39 -5.99
N ASN A 224 2.25 17.92 -4.85
CA ASN A 224 3.15 19.06 -4.80
C ASN A 224 4.59 18.58 -4.62
N SER A 225 5.50 19.11 -5.42
CA SER A 225 6.93 18.81 -5.29
C SER A 225 7.48 19.43 -4.01
N SER A 226 8.17 18.63 -3.20
CA SER A 226 8.81 19.06 -1.96
C SER A 226 10.10 18.25 -1.71
N ASP A 227 11.03 18.78 -0.92
CA ASP A 227 12.23 18.03 -0.53
C ASP A 227 11.87 16.70 0.16
N ALA A 228 10.81 16.69 0.98
CA ALA A 228 10.33 15.47 1.62
C ALA A 228 9.89 14.39 0.61
N LEU A 229 9.23 14.80 -0.48
CA LEU A 229 8.83 13.88 -1.55
C LEU A 229 10.05 13.36 -2.31
N VAL A 230 10.98 14.24 -2.68
CA VAL A 230 12.21 13.90 -3.41
C VAL A 230 13.04 12.89 -2.62
N VAL A 231 13.27 13.16 -1.32
CA VAL A 231 14.04 12.26 -0.44
C VAL A 231 13.36 10.89 -0.31
N LEU A 232 12.04 10.87 -0.15
CA LEU A 232 11.30 9.62 -0.05
C LEU A 232 11.45 8.80 -1.34
N LEU A 233 11.26 9.43 -2.51
CA LEU A 233 11.40 8.76 -3.80
C LEU A 233 12.83 8.29 -4.08
N ALA A 234 13.83 9.08 -3.71
CA ALA A 234 15.24 8.67 -3.81
C ALA A 234 15.51 7.39 -3.01
N GLY A 235 14.87 7.21 -1.85
CA GLY A 235 14.91 5.95 -1.11
C GLY A 235 14.08 4.83 -1.76
N LEU A 236 12.86 5.14 -2.22
CA LEU A 236 11.93 4.17 -2.82
C LEU A 236 12.31 3.68 -4.22
N GLU A 237 13.21 4.38 -4.92
CA GLU A 237 13.74 4.03 -6.24
C GLU A 237 15.22 3.61 -6.20
N ALA A 238 15.89 3.72 -5.05
CA ALA A 238 17.25 3.21 -4.90
C ALA A 238 17.27 1.69 -5.06
N ASP A 239 18.21 1.20 -5.86
CA ASP A 239 18.50 -0.22 -5.98
C ASP A 239 19.22 -0.73 -4.72
N GLY A 240 19.23 -2.05 -4.50
CA GLY A 240 19.94 -2.67 -3.39
C GLY A 240 19.05 -3.53 -2.49
N PRO A 241 18.14 -2.94 -1.69
CA PRO A 241 17.38 -3.70 -0.72
C PRO A 241 16.24 -4.50 -1.35
N ASP A 242 16.06 -5.74 -0.89
CA ASP A 242 15.00 -6.66 -1.32
C ASP A 242 13.63 -6.30 -0.71
N ALA A 243 13.63 -5.59 0.43
CA ALA A 243 12.45 -5.04 1.07
C ALA A 243 12.76 -3.68 1.71
N LEU A 244 11.75 -2.82 1.84
CA LEU A 244 11.87 -1.52 2.49
C LEU A 244 10.93 -1.40 3.68
N VAL A 245 11.41 -0.76 4.73
CA VAL A 245 10.59 -0.32 5.87
C VAL A 245 10.66 1.20 5.98
N VAL A 246 9.53 1.89 5.86
CA VAL A 246 9.47 3.35 5.83
C VAL A 246 8.74 3.87 7.06
N ASP A 247 9.45 4.65 7.87
CA ASP A 247 8.85 5.30 9.03
C ASP A 247 8.08 6.56 8.60
N MET A 248 6.80 6.60 8.99
CA MET A 248 5.82 7.62 8.67
C MET A 248 5.91 8.08 7.21
N ILE A 249 5.36 7.27 6.30
CA ILE A 249 5.46 7.51 4.86
C ILE A 249 4.88 8.86 4.43
N GLU A 250 3.87 9.35 5.15
CA GLU A 250 3.23 10.65 4.89
C GLU A 250 3.98 11.88 5.43
N GLN A 251 5.07 11.69 6.19
CA GLN A 251 5.73 12.80 6.89
C GLN A 251 6.29 13.84 5.91
N GLY A 252 5.92 15.10 6.12
CA GLY A 252 6.33 16.22 5.25
C GLY A 252 5.56 16.33 3.92
N LEU A 253 4.55 15.48 3.70
CA LEU A 253 3.73 15.49 2.50
C LEU A 253 2.36 16.09 2.81
N ASP A 254 1.83 16.92 1.92
CA ASP A 254 0.45 17.40 2.03
C ASP A 254 -0.57 16.32 1.61
N HIS A 255 -1.86 16.58 1.81
CA HIS A 255 -2.91 15.60 1.56
C HIS A 255 -2.95 15.12 0.10
N ALA A 256 -2.84 16.05 -0.85
CA ALA A 256 -2.90 15.72 -2.28
C ALA A 256 -1.70 14.86 -2.71
N THR A 257 -0.52 15.17 -2.18
CA THR A 257 0.71 14.41 -2.40
C THR A 257 0.61 13.00 -1.81
N GLN A 258 0.00 12.84 -0.64
CA GLN A 258 -0.23 11.53 -0.05
C GLN A 258 -1.18 10.67 -0.89
N GLU A 259 -2.25 11.24 -1.43
CA GLU A 259 -3.19 10.53 -2.31
C GLU A 259 -2.52 10.09 -3.62
N ALA A 260 -1.76 10.98 -4.24
CA ALA A 260 -0.96 10.68 -5.43
C ALA A 260 0.09 9.59 -5.14
N LEU A 261 0.77 9.68 -3.99
CA LEU A 261 1.80 8.72 -3.59
C LEU A 261 1.25 7.32 -3.45
N ILE A 262 0.11 7.14 -2.77
CA ILE A 262 -0.43 5.78 -2.64
C ILE A 262 -0.94 5.23 -3.97
N ALA A 263 -1.53 6.08 -4.84
CA ALA A 263 -1.90 5.67 -6.18
C ALA A 263 -0.67 5.22 -6.99
N TRP A 264 0.43 5.96 -6.88
CA TRP A 264 1.70 5.63 -7.50
C TRP A 264 2.27 4.30 -6.98
N LEU A 265 2.25 4.07 -5.67
CA LEU A 265 2.75 2.83 -5.06
C LEU A 265 1.99 1.59 -5.55
N ARG A 266 0.66 1.69 -5.65
CA ARG A 266 -0.20 0.60 -6.15
C ARG A 266 0.09 0.20 -7.59
N ARG A 267 0.56 1.14 -8.42
CA ARG A 267 0.90 0.88 -9.83
C ARG A 267 2.09 -0.07 -10.02
N ARG A 268 2.94 -0.20 -8.99
CA ARG A 268 4.15 -1.04 -9.06
C ARG A 268 3.81 -2.53 -9.16
N GLY A 269 2.58 -2.91 -8.80
CA GLY A 269 2.03 -4.26 -8.96
C GLY A 269 2.49 -5.26 -7.90
N ALA A 270 1.93 -6.47 -7.96
CA ALA A 270 2.15 -7.54 -6.98
C ALA A 270 3.61 -8.03 -6.89
N ASN A 271 4.39 -7.87 -7.96
CA ASN A 271 5.79 -8.29 -8.03
C ASN A 271 6.77 -7.21 -7.57
N ALA A 272 6.28 -6.04 -7.15
CA ALA A 272 7.14 -5.00 -6.61
C ALA A 272 7.83 -5.47 -5.32
N ARG A 273 9.00 -4.91 -5.02
CA ARG A 273 9.67 -5.16 -3.75
C ARG A 273 8.73 -4.86 -2.58
N PRO A 274 8.65 -5.72 -1.55
CA PRO A 274 7.82 -5.46 -0.38
C PRO A 274 8.15 -4.13 0.27
N LEU A 275 7.11 -3.35 0.54
CA LEU A 275 7.18 -2.08 1.24
C LEU A 275 6.35 -2.16 2.52
N PHE A 276 7.01 -2.08 3.67
CA PHE A 276 6.39 -1.89 4.97
C PHE A 276 6.36 -0.40 5.26
N MET A 277 5.21 0.15 5.63
CA MET A 277 5.06 1.58 5.86
C MET A 277 4.27 1.85 7.13
N LEU A 278 4.88 2.62 8.03
CA LEU A 278 4.14 3.19 9.15
C LEU A 278 3.29 4.34 8.63
N THR A 279 2.01 4.34 8.98
CA THR A 279 1.10 5.43 8.60
C THR A 279 -0.02 5.63 9.61
N ARG A 280 -0.49 6.87 9.71
CA ARG A 280 -1.74 7.27 10.39
C ARG A 280 -2.62 8.10 9.47
N SER A 281 -2.29 8.13 8.18
CA SER A 281 -2.98 8.95 7.19
C SER A 281 -4.10 8.18 6.53
N CYS A 282 -5.32 8.72 6.59
CA CYS A 282 -6.45 8.25 5.80
C CYS A 282 -6.35 8.62 4.29
N ALA A 283 -5.33 9.38 3.89
CA ALA A 283 -4.97 9.55 2.49
C ALA A 283 -4.18 8.34 1.97
N ILE A 284 -3.25 7.84 2.78
CA ILE A 284 -2.40 6.69 2.45
C ILE A 284 -3.16 5.37 2.64
N LEU A 285 -3.84 5.19 3.77
CA LEU A 285 -4.63 3.99 4.07
C LEU A 285 -6.12 4.30 4.04
N ASP A 286 -6.73 4.14 2.86
CA ASP A 286 -8.19 4.10 2.69
C ASP A 286 -8.67 2.64 2.78
N LEU A 287 -9.32 2.28 3.90
CA LEU A 287 -9.80 0.92 4.15
C LEU A 287 -10.75 0.39 3.07
N SER A 288 -11.44 1.28 2.35
CA SER A 288 -12.33 0.87 1.27
C SER A 288 -11.62 0.59 -0.06
N ALA A 289 -10.32 0.89 -0.15
CA ALA A 289 -9.50 0.75 -1.34
C ALA A 289 -8.37 -0.27 -1.18
N VAL A 290 -8.31 -1.00 -0.06
CA VAL A 290 -7.27 -2.00 0.20
C VAL A 290 -7.49 -3.21 -0.71
N GLY A 291 -6.52 -3.45 -1.59
CA GLY A 291 -6.53 -4.54 -2.56
C GLY A 291 -6.00 -5.88 -2.04
N PRO A 292 -5.99 -6.92 -2.90
CA PRO A 292 -5.47 -8.26 -2.56
C PRO A 292 -3.95 -8.29 -2.36
N ASP A 293 -3.22 -7.33 -2.92
CA ASP A 293 -1.75 -7.20 -2.79
C ASP A 293 -1.36 -6.23 -1.67
N GLU A 294 -2.26 -6.02 -0.72
CA GLU A 294 -2.10 -5.11 0.40
C GLU A 294 -2.40 -5.83 1.72
N THR A 295 -1.66 -5.50 2.78
CA THR A 295 -1.89 -6.07 4.11
C THR A 295 -1.85 -4.99 5.17
N ILE A 296 -2.76 -5.06 6.14
CA ILE A 296 -2.80 -4.16 7.29
C ILE A 296 -2.32 -4.93 8.52
N ILE A 297 -1.31 -4.41 9.19
CA ILE A 297 -0.76 -4.92 10.45
C ILE A 297 -1.08 -3.91 11.54
N LEU A 298 -1.94 -4.29 12.49
CA LEU A 298 -2.29 -3.49 13.64
C LEU A 298 -1.37 -3.83 14.82
N CYS A 299 -0.79 -2.80 15.44
CA CYS A 299 -0.19 -2.84 16.77
C CYS A 299 -1.21 -2.27 17.79
N PRO A 300 -1.89 -3.11 18.59
CA PRO A 300 -2.96 -2.65 19.49
C PRO A 300 -2.49 -1.79 20.67
N ALA A 301 -3.39 -0.97 21.23
CA ALA A 301 -3.11 -0.11 22.39
C ALA A 301 -2.79 -0.89 23.68
N ASN A 302 -3.39 -2.07 23.83
CA ASN A 302 -3.24 -2.94 25.00
C ASN A 302 -1.97 -3.80 24.97
N HIS A 303 -1.08 -3.57 23.99
CA HIS A 303 0.16 -4.32 23.79
C HIS A 303 -0.04 -5.83 23.59
N SER A 304 -1.21 -6.25 23.10
CA SER A 304 -1.33 -7.58 22.49
C SER A 304 -0.45 -7.66 21.23
N PRO A 305 -0.02 -8.88 20.83
CA PRO A 305 0.84 -9.06 19.66
C PRO A 305 0.28 -8.39 18.40
N PRO A 306 1.15 -7.87 17.52
CA PRO A 306 0.70 -7.33 16.23
C PRO A 306 -0.05 -8.37 15.42
N MET A 307 -1.12 -7.96 14.75
CA MET A 307 -1.99 -8.86 14.01
C MET A 307 -2.38 -8.31 12.64
N GLN A 308 -2.62 -9.20 11.68
CA GLN A 308 -3.21 -8.81 10.40
C GLN A 308 -4.69 -8.44 10.57
N VAL A 309 -5.12 -7.38 9.89
CA VAL A 309 -6.49 -6.88 9.93
C VAL A 309 -7.09 -6.90 8.55
N ALA A 310 -8.24 -7.55 8.40
CA ALA A 310 -8.99 -7.53 7.16
C ALA A 310 -9.74 -6.18 7.00
N PRO A 311 -9.81 -5.61 5.79
CA PRO A 311 -10.31 -4.25 5.57
C PRO A 311 -11.84 -4.19 5.45
N TYR A 312 -12.57 -4.83 6.38
CA TYR A 312 -14.04 -4.75 6.41
C TYR A 312 -14.59 -4.57 7.84
N PRO A 313 -15.70 -3.80 8.01
CA PRO A 313 -16.36 -3.64 9.29
C PRO A 313 -16.70 -4.98 9.96
N GLY A 314 -16.38 -5.09 11.26
CA GLY A 314 -16.57 -6.31 12.04
C GLY A 314 -15.39 -7.30 12.01
N ALA A 315 -14.37 -7.11 11.16
CA ALA A 315 -13.15 -7.90 11.27
C ALA A 315 -12.40 -7.60 12.59
N PRO A 316 -11.73 -8.59 13.21
CA PRO A 316 -10.88 -8.35 14.36
C PRO A 316 -9.84 -7.25 14.10
N GLY A 317 -9.81 -6.23 14.97
CA GLY A 317 -8.90 -5.08 14.85
C GLY A 317 -9.36 -3.97 13.90
N TYR A 318 -10.40 -4.17 13.08
CA TYR A 318 -10.85 -3.16 12.10
C TYR A 318 -11.21 -1.82 12.75
N GLU A 319 -12.01 -1.83 13.82
CA GLU A 319 -12.43 -0.60 14.51
C GLU A 319 -11.24 0.15 15.13
N ALA A 320 -10.22 -0.58 15.60
CA ALA A 320 -9.01 0.04 16.13
C ALA A 320 -8.19 0.72 15.01
N VAL A 321 -8.09 0.08 13.84
CA VAL A 321 -7.47 0.68 12.64
C VAL A 321 -8.27 1.91 12.20
N ALA A 322 -9.59 1.82 12.08
CA ALA A 322 -10.46 2.93 11.70
C ALA A 322 -10.31 4.12 12.66
N THR A 323 -10.22 3.84 13.97
CA THR A 323 -9.95 4.87 14.99
C THR A 323 -8.59 5.54 14.80
N CYS A 324 -7.54 4.78 14.45
CA CYS A 324 -6.21 5.32 14.17
C CYS A 324 -6.17 6.22 12.92
N LEU A 325 -7.06 6.00 11.97
CA LEU A 325 -7.21 6.79 10.74
C LEU A 325 -8.18 7.96 10.87
N ALA A 326 -8.93 8.03 11.98
CA ALA A 326 -9.88 9.10 12.24
C ALA A 326 -9.19 10.47 12.43
N SER A 327 -9.99 11.53 12.45
CA SER A 327 -9.50 12.90 12.62
C SER A 327 -8.67 13.05 13.91
N PRO A 328 -7.74 14.04 13.97
CA PRO A 328 -6.95 14.28 15.18
C PRO A 328 -7.79 14.39 16.45
N GLU A 329 -8.95 15.02 16.38
CA GLU A 329 -9.89 15.15 17.50
C GLU A 329 -10.48 13.82 17.96
N VAL A 330 -10.87 12.95 17.02
CA VAL A 330 -11.41 11.61 17.34
C VAL A 330 -10.32 10.76 17.99
N ARG A 331 -9.08 10.85 17.51
CA ARG A 331 -7.92 10.16 18.09
C ARG A 331 -7.58 10.65 19.49
N ALA A 332 -7.63 11.96 19.72
CA ALA A 332 -7.35 12.56 21.03
C ALA A 332 -8.32 12.06 22.11
N ARG A 333 -9.61 11.85 21.76
CA ARG A 333 -10.63 11.31 22.67
C ARG A 333 -10.42 9.83 23.03
N THR A 334 -9.76 9.07 22.17
CA THR A 334 -9.51 7.62 22.35
C THR A 334 -8.12 7.30 22.89
N ALA A 335 -7.18 8.24 22.87
CA ALA A 335 -5.80 8.07 23.33
C ALA A 335 -5.62 7.91 24.86
N GLY A 336 -6.64 8.20 25.67
CA GLY A 336 -6.58 8.16 27.14
C GLY A 336 -6.60 6.78 27.79
N VAL A 337 -6.64 5.69 27.00
CA VAL A 337 -6.77 4.30 27.48
C VAL A 337 -5.45 3.53 27.28
N VAL A 338 -4.32 4.13 27.65
CA VAL A 338 -3.03 3.41 27.70
C VAL A 338 -2.97 2.65 29.03
N ALA A 339 -3.04 1.32 28.96
CA ALA A 339 -2.87 0.47 30.13
C ALA A 339 -1.41 0.51 30.60
N TRP A 340 -1.15 1.20 31.70
CA TRP A 340 0.15 1.19 32.37
C TRP A 340 0.33 -0.15 33.08
N ARG A 341 1.32 -0.96 32.69
CA ARG A 341 1.67 -2.19 33.43
C ARG A 341 2.48 -1.77 34.67
N PRO A 342 2.08 -2.15 35.90
CA PRO A 342 2.88 -1.84 37.08
C PRO A 342 4.22 -2.58 36.99
N SER A 343 5.29 -1.89 37.39
CA SER A 343 6.63 -2.46 37.51
C SER A 343 6.58 -3.71 38.38
N SER A 344 6.96 -4.85 37.82
CA SER A 344 7.14 -6.10 38.56
C SER A 344 8.19 -5.87 39.65
N GLY A 345 7.73 -5.70 40.88
CA GLY A 345 8.57 -5.61 42.06
C GLY A 345 9.44 -6.85 42.19
N ARG A 346 10.73 -6.63 42.41
CA ARG A 346 11.66 -7.68 42.85
C ARG A 346 11.09 -8.29 44.13
N LEU A 347 10.64 -9.54 44.03
CA LEU A 347 10.51 -10.43 45.19
C LEU A 347 11.91 -10.59 45.79
N GLN A 348 12.21 -9.80 46.82
CA GLN A 348 13.31 -10.11 47.73
C GLN A 348 12.92 -11.38 48.48
N SER A 349 13.72 -12.42 48.24
CA SER A 349 13.72 -13.68 48.96
C SER A 349 13.91 -13.43 50.47
N LEU A 350 12.87 -13.70 51.25
CA LEU A 350 12.97 -13.96 52.67
C LEU A 350 13.02 -15.48 52.86
N THR A 351 14.11 -15.97 53.43
CA THR A 351 14.28 -17.33 53.97
C THR A 351 15.28 -17.25 55.12
N PRO A 352 15.11 -18.09 56.14
CA PRO A 352 14.20 -17.94 57.27
C PRO A 352 14.86 -17.31 58.51
#